data_AF-A0A0F9JIX5-F1
#
_entry.id   AF-A0A0F9JIX5-F1
#
_cell.length_a   1.000
_cell.length_b   1.000
_cell.length_c   1.000
_cell.angle_alpha   90.00
_cell.angle_beta   90.00
_cell.angle_gamma   90.00
#
_symmetry.space_group_name_H-M   'P 1'
#
loop_
_entity.id
_entity.type
_entity.pdbx_description
1 polymer ?
#
loop_
_entity_poly.entity_id
_entity_poly.type
_entity_poly.pdbx_seq_one_letter_code
_entity_poly.pdbx_strand_id
1 'polypeptide(L)'
;NAGGMTLAFISGATFTTIQDLQNIFHSAGWVSGGGITDDADGTITVASGTGLIRATDSATAEILFFDWSAESGANVNLADTDTSYVYVEYNAGSPQVVATTILRTDFNTNILLATIYRDGTDLHINDKDVHSIGDHANNMIRRLKETMPYGRKSGAIITETGVINFALTAGNFWRGLKEFATSAIDTSGADTFSYYQNNGTWQKVTAQSVIDDTQYNNFGVGLATLSNNKYGIHWVYKEADDDDVAVVYGIGDYTLAEAEDAQPPSSVPEHLNVEGILVGKIIIKKSDVVFTQIESAFQTTFQGSLATDHGNLAGLDDDDHTQYVPKTTEVNGNALSGNINITAVQIESDDSGETVQSKIDDADAHIASTSNPHSVIADQIGTDTSGVDVQAALDAVESDVSDLQASALTFIIDGGGAAITTGIKGDIKIPFGCTITKATLLADQSGSIVVDIWKDTYANFAPTNADSITASAPPTITTAVKSEDGTLTGWTTAIVQNDILRYNVDSVTDIERVTLILDITRT
;
A
#
# COMPACT_ATOMS: atom_id res chain seq x y z
N ASN A 1 -35.32 28.22 -40.84
CA ASN A 1 -34.94 29.34 -41.72
C ASN A 1 -33.95 28.84 -42.75
N ALA A 2 -34.13 29.25 -44.00
CA ALA A 2 -33.26 28.91 -45.12
C ALA A 2 -31.88 29.56 -44.97
N GLY A 3 -30.81 28.80 -45.27
CA GLY A 3 -29.44 29.29 -45.48
C GLY A 3 -28.85 30.07 -44.32
N GLY A 4 -28.31 29.38 -43.32
CA GLY A 4 -27.54 30.02 -42.25
C GLY A 4 -26.44 30.91 -42.84
N MET A 5 -26.24 32.10 -42.26
CA MET A 5 -25.13 32.97 -42.63
C MET A 5 -23.82 32.18 -42.52
N THR A 6 -23.06 32.14 -43.60
CA THR A 6 -21.77 31.44 -43.64
C THR A 6 -20.66 32.32 -43.12
N LEU A 7 -19.67 31.70 -42.48
CA LEU A 7 -18.41 32.33 -42.09
C LEU A 7 -17.39 32.17 -43.22
N ALA A 8 -16.24 32.83 -43.12
CA ALA A 8 -15.12 32.50 -44.00
C ALA A 8 -14.60 31.09 -43.66
N PHE A 9 -14.52 30.20 -44.65
CA PHE A 9 -14.05 28.83 -44.47
C PHE A 9 -13.18 28.37 -45.64
N ILE A 10 -12.37 27.34 -45.40
CA ILE A 10 -11.59 26.64 -46.44
C ILE A 10 -12.48 25.58 -47.09
N SER A 11 -12.41 25.45 -48.42
CA SER A 11 -13.21 24.47 -49.17
C SER A 11 -13.11 23.05 -48.56
N GLY A 12 -14.26 22.44 -48.28
CA GLY A 12 -14.36 21.12 -47.66
C GLY A 12 -14.43 21.12 -46.13
N ALA A 13 -14.46 22.29 -45.48
CA ALA A 13 -14.66 22.40 -44.03
C ALA A 13 -16.03 21.82 -43.60
N THR A 14 -16.03 21.09 -42.48
CA THR A 14 -17.24 20.49 -41.87
C THR A 14 -18.20 21.54 -41.32
N PHE A 15 -17.67 22.62 -40.77
CA PHE A 15 -18.41 23.69 -40.10
C PHE A 15 -18.25 24.99 -40.87
N THR A 16 -19.36 25.59 -41.30
CA THR A 16 -19.34 26.70 -42.26
C THR A 16 -20.29 27.84 -41.91
N THR A 17 -21.17 27.65 -40.94
CA THR A 17 -22.25 28.59 -40.61
C THR A 17 -22.07 29.24 -39.24
N ILE A 18 -22.81 30.32 -39.00
CA ILE A 18 -22.91 30.93 -37.67
C ILE A 18 -23.53 29.94 -36.66
N GLN A 19 -24.46 29.08 -37.07
CA GLN A 19 -25.01 28.04 -36.18
C GLN A 19 -23.90 27.06 -35.76
N ASP A 20 -23.01 26.66 -36.67
CA ASP A 20 -21.89 25.79 -36.33
C ASP A 20 -20.95 26.45 -35.30
N LEU A 21 -20.73 27.76 -35.41
CA LEU A 21 -19.96 28.51 -34.40
C LEU A 21 -20.62 28.39 -33.02
N GLN A 22 -21.95 28.55 -32.94
CA GLN A 22 -22.70 28.38 -31.68
C GLN A 22 -22.60 26.95 -31.17
N ASN A 23 -22.74 25.96 -32.05
CA ASN A 23 -22.68 24.54 -31.69
C ASN A 23 -21.34 24.15 -31.06
N ILE A 24 -20.22 24.74 -31.53
CA ILE A 24 -18.86 24.37 -31.13
C ILE A 24 -18.41 25.10 -29.87
N PHE A 25 -18.66 26.42 -29.78
CA PHE A 25 -18.10 27.24 -28.71
C PHE A 25 -18.98 27.33 -27.47
N HIS A 26 -20.28 27.03 -27.58
CA HIS A 26 -21.20 27.09 -26.45
C HIS A 26 -21.66 25.70 -26.02
N SER A 27 -21.97 25.58 -24.73
CA SER A 27 -22.51 24.37 -24.11
C SER A 27 -24.01 24.50 -23.89
N ALA A 28 -24.72 23.39 -23.71
CA ALA A 28 -26.07 23.43 -23.16
C ALA A 28 -26.02 23.96 -21.72
N GLY A 29 -27.06 24.66 -21.27
CA GLY A 29 -27.11 25.20 -19.92
C GLY A 29 -28.18 26.27 -19.70
N TRP A 30 -28.24 26.73 -18.47
CA TRP A 30 -29.18 27.74 -17.98
C TRP A 30 -28.72 29.16 -18.33
N VAL A 31 -29.67 30.02 -18.70
CA VAL A 31 -29.43 31.44 -18.99
C VAL A 31 -30.11 32.35 -17.97
N SER A 32 -31.42 32.17 -17.73
CA SER A 32 -32.18 33.01 -16.81
C SER A 32 -33.51 32.35 -16.38
N GLY A 33 -34.12 32.80 -15.28
CA GLY A 33 -35.39 32.26 -14.77
C GLY A 33 -35.22 30.92 -14.05
N GLY A 34 -36.26 30.09 -13.96
CA GLY A 34 -36.13 28.75 -13.37
C GLY A 34 -35.96 28.69 -11.86
N GLY A 35 -36.28 29.76 -11.14
CA GLY A 35 -36.18 29.79 -9.69
C GLY A 35 -37.01 28.69 -9.04
N ILE A 36 -36.47 28.06 -7.99
CA ILE A 36 -37.11 26.98 -7.26
C ILE A 36 -37.62 27.52 -5.93
N THR A 37 -38.88 27.24 -5.62
CA THR A 37 -39.54 27.63 -4.38
C THR A 37 -39.97 26.38 -3.62
N ASP A 38 -39.77 26.39 -2.30
CA ASP A 38 -40.29 25.38 -1.37
C ASP A 38 -41.77 25.67 -1.09
N ASP A 39 -42.63 24.70 -1.35
CA ASP A 39 -44.08 24.81 -1.15
C ASP A 39 -44.51 24.47 0.31
N ALA A 40 -43.54 24.21 1.20
CA ALA A 40 -43.69 23.93 2.63
C ALA A 40 -44.48 22.67 2.97
N ASP A 41 -44.65 21.78 2.00
CA ASP A 41 -45.29 20.46 2.14
C ASP A 41 -44.39 19.31 1.67
N GLY A 42 -43.09 19.59 1.50
CA GLY A 42 -42.10 18.67 0.95
C GLY A 42 -42.12 18.58 -0.58
N THR A 43 -42.85 19.46 -1.27
CA THR A 43 -42.81 19.63 -2.72
C THR A 43 -42.17 20.95 -3.12
N ILE A 44 -41.86 21.08 -4.42
CA ILE A 44 -41.27 22.29 -4.99
C ILE A 44 -42.05 22.76 -6.20
N THR A 45 -41.95 24.06 -6.44
CA THR A 45 -42.37 24.71 -7.67
C THR A 45 -41.15 25.27 -8.39
N VAL A 46 -40.99 24.91 -9.67
CA VAL A 46 -39.95 25.44 -10.55
C VAL A 46 -40.58 26.48 -11.47
N ALA A 47 -40.08 27.72 -11.45
CA ALA A 47 -40.59 28.78 -12.30
C ALA A 47 -40.20 28.59 -13.78
N SER A 48 -40.85 29.33 -14.68
CA SER A 48 -40.44 29.39 -16.09
C SER A 48 -39.04 29.96 -16.24
N GLY A 49 -38.31 29.51 -17.26
CA GLY A 49 -36.96 30.00 -17.54
C GLY A 49 -36.53 29.73 -18.97
N THR A 50 -35.26 30.03 -19.22
CA THR A 50 -34.65 30.08 -20.56
C THR A 50 -33.27 29.42 -20.54
N GLY A 51 -32.91 28.73 -21.63
CA GLY A 51 -31.67 27.99 -21.70
C GLY A 51 -31.28 27.56 -23.11
N LEU A 52 -30.19 26.81 -23.18
CA LEU A 52 -29.70 26.18 -24.40
C LEU A 52 -29.61 24.67 -24.18
N ILE A 53 -30.05 23.87 -25.14
CA ILE A 53 -30.08 22.39 -25.02
C ILE A 53 -29.78 21.74 -26.37
N ARG A 54 -29.37 20.47 -26.35
CA ARG A 54 -29.18 19.67 -27.56
C ARG A 54 -30.18 18.52 -27.60
N ALA A 55 -30.59 18.13 -28.80
CA ALA A 55 -31.52 17.01 -28.99
C ALA A 55 -30.86 15.63 -28.80
N THR A 56 -29.52 15.58 -28.86
CA THR A 56 -28.73 14.35 -28.73
C THR A 56 -27.49 14.62 -27.88
N ASP A 57 -27.01 13.59 -27.17
CA ASP A 57 -25.78 13.66 -26.38
C ASP A 57 -24.54 13.70 -27.28
N SER A 58 -24.25 14.87 -27.82
CA SER A 58 -23.07 15.14 -28.64
C SER A 58 -22.71 16.61 -28.55
N ALA A 59 -21.45 16.90 -28.24
CA ALA A 59 -20.92 18.26 -28.14
C ALA A 59 -20.97 19.04 -29.46
N THR A 60 -21.19 18.37 -30.60
CA THR A 60 -21.25 19.01 -31.94
C THR A 60 -22.66 19.03 -32.54
N ALA A 61 -23.65 18.43 -31.86
CA ALA A 61 -25.04 18.48 -32.30
C ALA A 61 -25.56 19.93 -32.31
N GLU A 62 -26.69 20.19 -32.99
CA GLU A 62 -27.25 21.53 -32.99
C GLU A 62 -27.65 21.97 -31.57
N ILE A 63 -27.16 23.14 -31.14
CA ILE A 63 -27.57 23.77 -29.89
C ILE A 63 -28.80 24.65 -30.13
N LEU A 64 -29.81 24.44 -29.31
CA LEU A 64 -31.14 25.03 -29.46
C LEU A 64 -31.43 25.95 -28.29
N PHE A 65 -31.81 27.19 -28.59
CA PHE A 65 -32.42 28.07 -27.60
C PHE A 65 -33.84 27.61 -27.32
N PHE A 66 -34.23 27.63 -26.05
CA PHE A 66 -35.57 27.25 -25.66
C PHE A 66 -35.97 27.93 -24.36
N ASP A 67 -37.29 27.98 -24.16
CA ASP A 67 -37.92 28.37 -22.91
C ASP A 67 -38.67 27.15 -22.34
N TRP A 68 -38.71 27.03 -21.01
CA TRP A 68 -39.58 26.06 -20.32
C TRP A 68 -40.65 26.80 -19.52
N SER A 69 -41.82 26.17 -19.44
CA SER A 69 -42.90 26.63 -18.55
C SER A 69 -42.57 26.31 -17.09
N ALA A 70 -43.23 27.02 -16.18
CA ALA A 70 -43.22 26.63 -14.78
C ALA A 70 -43.80 25.21 -14.61
N GLU A 71 -43.27 24.45 -13.65
CA GLU A 71 -43.70 23.09 -13.33
C GLU A 71 -43.86 22.95 -11.81
N SER A 72 -45.02 22.41 -11.42
CA SER A 72 -45.33 21.98 -10.06
C SER A 72 -46.10 20.66 -10.18
N GLY A 73 -45.67 19.62 -9.49
CA GLY A 73 -46.37 18.33 -9.49
C GLY A 73 -45.48 17.14 -9.81
N ALA A 74 -46.06 16.12 -10.46
CA ALA A 74 -45.48 14.78 -10.54
C ALA A 74 -44.09 14.72 -11.20
N ASN A 75 -43.81 15.59 -12.16
CA ASN A 75 -42.52 15.58 -12.85
C ASN A 75 -41.38 16.10 -11.97
N VAL A 76 -41.66 17.01 -11.05
CA VAL A 76 -40.69 17.56 -10.08
C VAL A 76 -40.86 16.97 -8.68
N ASN A 77 -41.49 15.80 -8.59
CA ASN A 77 -41.71 15.12 -7.32
C ASN A 77 -40.38 14.62 -6.74
N LEU A 78 -40.07 15.05 -5.51
CA LEU A 78 -38.82 14.73 -4.83
C LEU A 78 -38.95 13.41 -4.06
N ALA A 79 -37.92 12.58 -4.17
CA ALA A 79 -37.79 11.38 -3.34
C ALA A 79 -37.54 11.78 -1.88
N ASP A 80 -38.29 11.18 -0.96
CA ASP A 80 -38.15 11.43 0.48
C ASP A 80 -36.94 10.67 1.05
N THR A 81 -36.24 11.27 2.01
CA THR A 81 -34.99 10.77 2.61
C THR A 81 -33.89 10.44 1.58
N ASP A 82 -33.94 11.09 0.42
CA ASP A 82 -33.01 10.87 -0.69
C ASP A 82 -32.69 12.19 -1.42
N THR A 83 -31.63 12.17 -2.23
CA THR A 83 -31.23 13.30 -3.06
C THR A 83 -31.93 13.24 -4.41
N SER A 84 -32.62 14.33 -4.75
CA SER A 84 -33.25 14.56 -6.04
C SER A 84 -32.49 15.65 -6.80
N TYR A 85 -32.21 15.39 -8.07
CA TYR A 85 -31.61 16.32 -9.02
C TYR A 85 -32.70 16.84 -9.96
N VAL A 86 -32.89 18.16 -9.97
CA VAL A 86 -33.89 18.82 -10.79
C VAL A 86 -33.26 19.28 -12.10
N TYR A 87 -33.76 18.77 -13.21
CA TYR A 87 -33.27 19.07 -14.56
C TYR A 87 -34.34 19.74 -15.41
N VAL A 88 -33.90 20.44 -16.44
CA VAL A 88 -34.68 20.63 -17.66
C VAL A 88 -34.14 19.70 -18.73
N GLU A 89 -34.98 18.81 -19.29
CA GLU A 89 -34.56 17.82 -20.28
C GLU A 89 -35.17 18.06 -21.65
N TYR A 90 -34.47 17.61 -22.69
CA TYR A 90 -34.99 17.62 -24.05
C TYR A 90 -36.08 16.56 -24.19
N ASN A 91 -37.33 16.99 -24.36
CA ASN A 91 -38.47 16.10 -24.56
C ASN A 91 -39.07 16.30 -25.96
N ALA A 92 -38.42 15.70 -26.96
CA ALA A 92 -38.87 15.68 -28.36
C ALA A 92 -39.21 17.07 -28.95
N GLY A 93 -38.46 18.10 -28.56
CA GLY A 93 -38.65 19.49 -29.02
C GLY A 93 -39.48 20.37 -28.09
N SER A 94 -40.01 19.82 -27.00
CA SER A 94 -40.73 20.54 -25.95
C SER A 94 -40.07 20.31 -24.59
N PRO A 95 -38.97 21.02 -24.27
CA PRO A 95 -38.23 20.78 -23.03
C PRO A 95 -39.11 20.92 -21.78
N GLN A 96 -38.85 20.06 -20.79
CA GLN A 96 -39.67 19.94 -19.58
C GLN A 96 -38.79 19.85 -18.33
N VAL A 97 -39.34 20.27 -17.19
CA VAL A 97 -38.68 20.15 -15.89
C VAL A 97 -38.97 18.78 -15.29
N VAL A 98 -37.94 18.09 -14.80
CA VAL A 98 -38.04 16.77 -14.17
C VAL A 98 -37.15 16.68 -12.94
N ALA A 99 -37.53 15.86 -11.96
CA ALA A 99 -36.70 15.45 -10.84
C ALA A 99 -36.33 13.97 -10.96
N THR A 100 -35.11 13.61 -10.59
CA THR A 100 -34.61 12.23 -10.60
C THR A 100 -33.63 12.00 -9.46
N THR A 101 -33.53 10.78 -8.95
CA THR A 101 -32.53 10.39 -7.95
C THR A 101 -31.18 10.00 -8.55
N ILE A 102 -31.07 10.00 -9.89
CA ILE A 102 -29.85 9.65 -10.60
C ILE A 102 -29.21 10.92 -11.16
N LEU A 103 -27.99 11.22 -10.70
CA LEU A 103 -27.19 12.29 -11.30
C LEU A 103 -26.87 11.92 -12.76
N ARG A 104 -27.26 12.78 -13.69
CA ARG A 104 -26.99 12.59 -15.12
C ARG A 104 -25.58 13.06 -15.43
N THR A 105 -24.85 12.29 -16.22
CA THR A 105 -23.49 12.64 -16.68
C THR A 105 -23.48 13.25 -18.08
N ASP A 106 -24.65 13.32 -18.72
CA ASP A 106 -24.86 13.97 -20.02
C ASP A 106 -25.10 15.47 -19.77
N PHE A 107 -24.21 16.31 -20.28
CA PHE A 107 -24.27 17.78 -20.16
C PHE A 107 -24.83 18.47 -21.43
N ASN A 108 -25.46 17.70 -22.32
CA ASN A 108 -25.95 18.14 -23.63
C ASN A 108 -27.47 18.12 -23.73
N THR A 109 -28.13 17.03 -23.31
CA THR A 109 -29.59 16.85 -23.47
C THR A 109 -30.41 17.27 -22.26
N ASN A 110 -29.74 17.72 -21.21
CA ASN A 110 -30.35 18.11 -19.95
C ASN A 110 -29.52 19.17 -19.23
N ILE A 111 -30.19 19.98 -18.42
CA ILE A 111 -29.61 21.13 -17.72
C ILE A 111 -29.96 21.00 -16.24
N LEU A 112 -28.96 20.85 -15.38
CA LEU A 112 -29.18 20.82 -13.93
C LEU A 112 -29.59 22.21 -13.45
N LEU A 113 -30.68 22.28 -12.68
CA LEU A 113 -31.17 23.50 -12.02
C LEU A 113 -30.85 23.51 -10.52
N ALA A 114 -31.00 22.36 -9.85
CA ALA A 114 -30.67 22.25 -8.43
C ALA A 114 -30.47 20.80 -7.98
N THR A 115 -29.77 20.66 -6.88
CA THR A 115 -29.67 19.44 -6.09
C THR A 115 -30.47 19.63 -4.80
N ILE A 116 -31.40 18.73 -4.50
CA ILE A 116 -32.32 18.88 -3.36
C ILE A 116 -32.36 17.60 -2.54
N TYR A 117 -32.08 17.71 -1.23
CA TYR A 117 -32.35 16.63 -0.29
C TYR A 117 -33.64 16.93 0.48
N ARG A 118 -34.52 15.94 0.58
CA ARG A 118 -35.81 16.06 1.27
C ARG A 118 -35.83 15.18 2.51
N ASP A 119 -36.24 15.75 3.65
CA ASP A 119 -36.55 15.04 4.89
C ASP A 119 -37.98 15.37 5.32
N GLY A 120 -38.94 14.55 4.89
CA GLY A 120 -40.36 14.79 5.12
C GLY A 120 -40.85 16.05 4.40
N THR A 121 -41.05 17.13 5.16
CA THR A 121 -41.43 18.46 4.65
C THR A 121 -40.26 19.43 4.56
N ASP A 122 -39.12 19.11 5.17
CA ASP A 122 -37.96 19.99 5.19
C ASP A 122 -37.11 19.76 3.94
N LEU A 123 -36.85 20.85 3.20
CA LEU A 123 -36.10 20.81 1.96
C LEU A 123 -34.75 21.52 2.08
N HIS A 124 -33.68 20.81 1.71
CA HIS A 124 -32.34 21.36 1.56
C HIS A 124 -32.07 21.61 0.07
N ILE A 125 -32.36 22.83 -0.40
CA ILE A 125 -32.26 23.21 -1.81
C ILE A 125 -30.89 23.84 -2.10
N ASN A 126 -30.09 23.20 -2.95
CA ASN A 126 -28.87 23.77 -3.52
C ASN A 126 -29.12 24.18 -4.99
N ASP A 127 -29.55 25.43 -5.18
CA ASP A 127 -29.75 26.05 -6.49
C ASP A 127 -28.46 26.65 -7.09
N LYS A 128 -27.31 26.53 -6.39
CA LYS A 128 -26.01 27.04 -6.84
C LYS A 128 -25.27 26.06 -7.77
N ASP A 129 -25.72 24.81 -7.81
CA ASP A 129 -25.26 23.79 -8.77
C ASP A 129 -25.82 23.99 -10.18
N VAL A 130 -26.66 25.01 -10.39
CA VAL A 130 -27.24 25.32 -11.69
C VAL A 130 -26.16 25.43 -12.77
N HIS A 131 -26.35 24.74 -13.88
CA HIS A 131 -25.40 24.72 -15.00
C HIS A 131 -25.47 26.03 -15.80
N SER A 132 -24.93 27.10 -15.24
CA SER A 132 -25.01 28.45 -15.78
C SER A 132 -24.07 28.67 -16.97
N ILE A 133 -24.62 29.09 -18.11
CA ILE A 133 -23.87 29.48 -19.31
C ILE A 133 -24.16 30.92 -19.76
N GLY A 134 -25.23 31.52 -19.22
CA GLY A 134 -25.57 32.92 -19.45
C GLY A 134 -24.44 33.84 -19.00
N ASP A 135 -24.03 34.77 -19.88
CA ASP A 135 -22.94 35.73 -19.61
C ASP A 135 -21.63 35.07 -19.12
N HIS A 136 -21.35 33.83 -19.56
CA HIS A 136 -20.24 33.02 -19.02
C HIS A 136 -18.88 33.73 -19.13
N ALA A 137 -18.61 34.47 -20.22
CA ALA A 137 -17.34 35.18 -20.40
C ALA A 137 -17.11 36.24 -19.31
N ASN A 138 -18.13 37.04 -18.99
CA ASN A 138 -18.06 38.03 -17.92
C ASN A 138 -17.94 37.35 -16.55
N ASN A 139 -18.73 36.30 -16.32
CA ASN A 139 -18.68 35.53 -15.07
C ASN A 139 -17.31 34.88 -14.84
N MET A 140 -16.66 34.36 -15.88
CA MET A 140 -15.29 33.86 -15.81
C MET A 140 -14.29 34.96 -15.44
N ILE A 141 -14.38 36.14 -16.07
CA ILE A 141 -13.51 37.27 -15.75
C ILE A 141 -13.72 37.73 -14.30
N ARG A 142 -14.97 37.84 -13.85
CA ARG A 142 -15.32 38.24 -12.48
C ARG A 142 -14.81 37.22 -11.46
N ARG A 143 -15.09 35.93 -11.67
CA ARG A 143 -14.59 34.85 -10.81
C ARG A 143 -13.07 34.89 -10.73
N LEU A 144 -12.37 35.00 -11.86
CA LEU A 144 -10.90 35.10 -11.85
C LEU A 144 -10.41 36.31 -11.04
N LYS A 145 -11.06 37.47 -11.16
CA LYS A 145 -10.69 38.68 -10.40
C LYS A 145 -10.99 38.57 -8.90
N GLU A 146 -12.10 37.95 -8.53
CA GLU A 146 -12.60 37.86 -7.15
C GLU A 146 -11.92 36.71 -6.38
N THR A 147 -11.62 35.57 -7.02
CA THR A 147 -11.11 34.37 -6.32
C THR A 147 -9.63 34.08 -6.59
N MET A 148 -9.05 34.64 -7.64
CA MET A 148 -7.65 34.40 -8.04
C MET A 148 -6.96 35.71 -8.43
N PRO A 149 -6.85 36.67 -7.49
CA PRO A 149 -6.17 37.93 -7.77
C PRO A 149 -4.71 37.68 -8.14
N TYR A 150 -4.32 38.11 -9.35
CA TYR A 150 -2.97 38.02 -9.91
C TYR A 150 -2.39 36.59 -10.02
N GLY A 151 -2.71 35.89 -11.11
CA GLY A 151 -2.12 34.60 -11.42
C GLY A 151 -0.70 34.74 -11.99
N ARG A 152 0.32 34.23 -11.29
CA ARG A 152 1.70 34.21 -11.80
C ARG A 152 1.87 33.20 -12.94
N LYS A 153 2.46 33.64 -14.05
CA LYS A 153 2.91 32.79 -15.16
C LYS A 153 4.38 32.39 -15.03
N SER A 154 5.26 33.33 -14.66
CA SER A 154 6.71 33.07 -14.51
C SER A 154 7.40 34.22 -13.77
N GLY A 155 8.67 34.04 -13.36
CA GLY A 155 9.51 35.16 -12.89
C GLY A 155 9.16 35.65 -11.49
N ALA A 156 9.50 36.89 -11.09
CA ALA A 156 9.28 37.38 -9.73
C ALA A 156 9.86 36.44 -8.65
N ILE A 157 11.13 36.07 -8.83
CA ILE A 157 11.90 35.27 -7.88
C ILE A 157 12.85 36.19 -7.12
N ILE A 158 12.81 36.10 -5.80
CA ILE A 158 13.67 36.84 -4.87
C ILE A 158 15.01 36.10 -4.74
N THR A 159 16.12 36.81 -4.83
CA THR A 159 17.46 36.31 -4.55
C THR A 159 18.22 37.29 -3.69
N GLU A 160 19.08 36.80 -2.81
CA GLU A 160 20.02 37.65 -2.08
C GLU A 160 21.07 38.24 -3.02
N THR A 161 21.43 39.50 -2.77
CA THR A 161 22.49 40.24 -3.45
C THR A 161 23.21 41.13 -2.44
N GLY A 162 24.42 41.60 -2.75
CA GLY A 162 25.13 42.55 -1.89
C GLY A 162 25.28 42.07 -0.43
N VAL A 163 24.97 42.96 0.52
CA VAL A 163 24.91 42.67 1.97
C VAL A 163 23.52 43.05 2.41
N ILE A 164 22.69 42.06 2.75
CA ILE A 164 21.26 42.22 3.11
C ILE A 164 20.44 43.02 2.09
N ASN A 165 20.87 43.02 0.82
CA ASN A 165 20.11 43.50 -0.33
C ASN A 165 19.42 42.32 -1.01
N PHE A 166 18.40 42.58 -1.84
CA PHE A 166 17.77 41.54 -2.63
C PHE A 166 17.54 42.00 -4.06
N ALA A 167 17.52 41.03 -4.97
CA ALA A 167 17.06 41.22 -6.32
C ALA A 167 15.76 40.45 -6.55
N LEU A 168 14.93 40.98 -7.43
CA LEU A 168 13.71 40.34 -7.92
C LEU A 168 13.82 40.21 -9.43
N THR A 169 13.68 38.99 -9.96
CA THR A 169 13.60 38.80 -11.42
C THR A 169 12.30 39.37 -12.00
N ALA A 170 12.33 39.79 -13.27
CA ALA A 170 11.13 40.22 -14.00
C ALA A 170 10.04 39.14 -13.94
N GLY A 171 8.78 39.54 -13.75
CA GLY A 171 7.64 38.62 -13.61
C GLY A 171 6.64 38.74 -14.76
N ASN A 172 5.92 37.66 -15.07
CA ASN A 172 4.76 37.68 -15.97
C ASN A 172 3.53 37.23 -15.18
N PHE A 173 2.44 37.99 -15.28
CA PHE A 173 1.24 37.81 -14.47
C PHE A 173 -0.04 37.99 -15.30
N TRP A 174 -1.12 37.42 -14.80
CA TRP A 174 -2.48 37.57 -15.32
C TRP A 174 -3.36 38.24 -14.29
N ARG A 175 -4.08 39.28 -14.67
CA ARG A 175 -5.25 39.79 -13.93
C ARG A 175 -6.50 39.55 -14.75
N GLY A 176 -7.28 38.53 -14.40
CA GLY A 176 -8.34 38.03 -15.28
C GLY A 176 -7.74 37.59 -16.63
N LEU A 177 -8.28 38.12 -17.74
CA LEU A 177 -7.79 37.83 -19.09
C LEU A 177 -6.75 38.84 -19.61
N LYS A 178 -6.19 39.70 -18.74
CA LYS A 178 -5.14 40.66 -19.11
C LYS A 178 -3.78 40.16 -18.60
N GLU A 179 -2.90 39.80 -19.53
CA GLU A 179 -1.48 39.54 -19.24
C GLU A 179 -0.73 40.87 -19.06
N PHE A 180 0.20 40.91 -18.12
CA PHE A 180 1.14 42.01 -17.93
C PHE A 180 2.46 41.48 -17.37
N ALA A 181 3.51 42.28 -17.52
CA ALA A 181 4.84 41.97 -17.01
C ALA A 181 5.27 43.01 -15.98
N THR A 182 6.14 42.61 -15.08
CA THR A 182 6.82 43.49 -14.14
C THR A 182 8.32 43.43 -14.38
N SER A 183 9.01 44.55 -14.19
CA SER A 183 10.45 44.67 -14.37
C SER A 183 11.23 44.02 -13.22
N ALA A 184 12.45 43.59 -13.53
CA ALA A 184 13.41 43.16 -12.53
C ALA A 184 13.86 44.34 -11.68
N ILE A 185 14.23 44.08 -10.42
CA ILE A 185 14.88 45.05 -9.54
C ILE A 185 16.12 44.43 -8.88
N ASP A 186 17.13 45.24 -8.57
CA ASP A 186 18.29 44.85 -7.78
C ASP A 186 18.67 45.97 -6.80
N THR A 187 18.36 45.76 -5.52
CA THR A 187 18.54 46.78 -4.48
C THR A 187 19.99 46.94 -4.04
N SER A 188 20.91 46.09 -4.52
CA SER A 188 22.36 46.31 -4.39
C SER A 188 22.89 47.33 -5.42
N GLY A 189 22.09 47.62 -6.44
CA GLY A 189 22.35 48.61 -7.48
C GLY A 189 21.69 49.98 -7.19
N ALA A 190 21.07 50.56 -8.22
CA ALA A 190 20.38 51.86 -8.12
C ALA A 190 18.90 51.73 -7.72
N ASP A 191 18.34 50.52 -7.75
CA ASP A 191 16.94 50.29 -7.46
C ASP A 191 16.68 50.36 -5.96
N THR A 192 15.47 50.76 -5.59
CA THR A 192 15.06 50.90 -4.19
C THR A 192 13.68 50.31 -3.97
N PHE A 193 13.34 50.01 -2.73
CA PHE A 193 12.01 49.60 -2.31
C PHE A 193 11.42 50.56 -1.27
N SER A 194 10.12 50.45 -1.07
CA SER A 194 9.40 51.16 -0.02
C SER A 194 9.09 50.22 1.14
N TYR A 195 9.25 50.71 2.36
CA TYR A 195 9.14 49.93 3.58
C TYR A 195 7.95 50.36 4.42
N TYR A 196 7.15 49.40 4.86
CA TYR A 196 5.87 49.66 5.51
C TYR A 196 5.81 49.11 6.92
N GLN A 197 5.43 49.98 7.86
CA GLN A 197 5.29 49.68 9.28
C GLN A 197 3.98 50.28 9.81
N ASN A 198 3.36 49.65 10.80
CA ASN A 198 2.12 50.06 11.44
C ASN A 198 2.37 50.51 12.89
N ASN A 199 2.15 51.81 13.13
CA ASN A 199 2.15 52.46 14.45
C ASN A 199 0.77 53.07 14.73
N GLY A 200 -0.28 52.24 14.68
CA GLY A 200 -1.68 52.66 14.77
C GLY A 200 -2.26 53.16 13.45
N THR A 201 -1.38 53.57 12.53
CA THR A 201 -1.66 53.83 11.10
C THR A 201 -0.49 53.30 10.27
N TRP A 202 -0.73 53.01 8.99
CA TRP A 202 0.31 52.60 8.06
C TRP A 202 1.25 53.76 7.72
N GLN A 203 2.56 53.53 7.84
CA GLN A 203 3.63 54.47 7.53
C GLN A 203 4.52 53.88 6.43
N LYS A 204 4.96 54.72 5.48
CA LYS A 204 5.83 54.36 4.35
C LYS A 204 7.18 55.05 4.50
N VAL A 205 8.27 54.29 4.38
CA VAL A 205 9.65 54.80 4.28
C VAL A 205 10.16 54.45 2.88
N THR A 206 10.40 55.44 2.04
CA THR A 206 10.79 55.23 0.63
C THR A 206 12.29 55.08 0.47
N ALA A 207 12.72 54.73 -0.75
CA ALA A 207 14.12 54.74 -1.17
C ALA A 207 15.06 53.89 -0.28
N GLN A 208 14.58 52.75 0.21
CA GLN A 208 15.39 51.79 0.95
C GLN A 208 16.12 50.86 -0.01
N SER A 209 17.34 50.46 0.34
CA SER A 209 18.15 49.53 -0.45
C SER A 209 18.50 48.24 0.31
N VAL A 210 18.42 48.25 1.64
CA VAL A 210 18.78 47.13 2.53
C VAL A 210 17.60 46.73 3.41
N ILE A 211 17.46 45.44 3.70
CA ILE A 211 16.51 44.91 4.68
C ILE A 211 16.98 45.29 6.09
N ASP A 212 16.03 45.55 6.99
CA ASP A 212 16.33 45.83 8.41
C ASP A 212 16.58 44.52 9.16
N ASP A 213 17.76 44.40 9.76
CA ASP A 213 18.23 43.25 10.52
C ASP A 213 18.12 43.44 12.04
N THR A 214 17.51 44.53 12.52
CA THR A 214 17.48 44.87 13.95
C THR A 214 16.07 45.06 14.52
N GLN A 215 15.07 45.33 13.68
CA GLN A 215 13.73 45.68 14.14
C GLN A 215 12.63 44.80 13.51
N TYR A 216 11.54 44.64 14.25
CA TYR A 216 10.28 44.11 13.78
C TYR A 216 9.16 45.13 14.05
N ASN A 217 8.00 44.93 13.45
CA ASN A 217 6.86 45.81 13.67
C ASN A 217 5.97 45.34 14.83
N ASN A 218 6.06 45.96 16.00
CA ASN A 218 5.07 45.78 17.05
C ASN A 218 3.73 46.41 16.61
N PHE A 219 2.83 45.58 16.08
CA PHE A 219 1.63 46.03 15.38
C PHE A 219 0.78 46.99 16.20
N GLY A 220 0.49 48.18 15.64
CA GLY A 220 -0.25 49.24 16.34
C GLY A 220 0.61 50.17 17.20
N VAL A 221 1.89 49.85 17.44
CA VAL A 221 2.82 50.60 18.32
C VAL A 221 4.08 51.07 17.57
N GLY A 222 4.39 50.45 16.44
CA GLY A 222 5.51 50.80 15.57
C GLY A 222 6.70 49.85 15.71
N LEU A 223 7.88 50.30 15.30
CA LEU A 223 9.09 49.46 15.29
C LEU A 223 9.62 49.19 16.70
N ALA A 224 9.95 47.93 16.96
CA ALA A 224 10.58 47.46 18.18
C ALA A 224 11.85 46.66 17.83
N THR A 225 12.83 46.67 18.73
CA THR A 225 14.09 45.97 18.52
C THR A 225 13.90 44.47 18.71
N LEU A 226 14.41 43.66 17.77
CA LEU A 226 14.48 42.20 17.90
C LEU A 226 15.26 41.80 19.15
N SER A 227 14.90 40.71 19.81
CA SER A 227 15.72 40.15 20.90
C SER A 227 16.95 39.44 20.34
N ASN A 228 17.93 39.16 21.21
CA ASN A 228 19.12 38.41 20.78
C ASN A 228 18.72 37.00 20.30
N ASN A 229 19.34 36.53 19.20
CA ASN A 229 19.03 35.26 18.55
C ASN A 229 17.58 35.11 18.03
N LYS A 230 16.91 36.21 17.74
CA LYS A 230 15.58 36.22 17.09
C LYS A 230 15.67 36.68 15.64
N TYR A 231 14.60 36.42 14.90
CA TYR A 231 14.52 36.60 13.46
C TYR A 231 13.42 37.61 13.10
N GLY A 232 13.75 38.54 12.21
CA GLY A 232 12.79 39.41 11.53
C GLY A 232 12.27 38.73 10.26
N ILE A 233 11.01 39.00 9.92
CA ILE A 233 10.40 38.59 8.65
C ILE A 233 10.11 39.84 7.85
N HIS A 234 10.32 39.79 6.54
CA HIS A 234 10.08 40.90 5.63
C HIS A 234 9.29 40.40 4.43
N TRP A 235 8.03 40.81 4.35
CA TRP A 235 7.08 40.37 3.34
C TRP A 235 7.24 41.23 2.09
N VAL A 236 7.65 40.62 0.98
CA VAL A 236 7.97 41.34 -0.26
C VAL A 236 6.80 41.27 -1.22
N TYR A 237 6.28 42.44 -1.57
CA TYR A 237 5.21 42.65 -2.53
C TYR A 237 5.74 43.38 -3.77
N LYS A 238 5.37 42.91 -4.95
CA LYS A 238 5.56 43.63 -6.21
C LYS A 238 4.27 44.38 -6.54
N GLU A 239 4.35 45.69 -6.74
CA GLU A 239 3.18 46.50 -7.11
C GLU A 239 2.90 46.32 -8.61
N ALA A 240 1.62 46.19 -8.98
CA ALA A 240 1.22 45.85 -10.33
C ALA A 240 1.14 47.04 -11.30
N ASP A 241 1.16 48.27 -10.77
CA ASP A 241 0.93 49.52 -11.49
C ASP A 241 2.22 50.27 -11.88
N ASP A 242 3.25 50.28 -11.02
CA ASP A 242 4.42 51.16 -11.20
C ASP A 242 5.80 50.51 -11.05
N ASP A 243 5.91 49.18 -11.12
CA ASP A 243 7.16 48.42 -10.97
C ASP A 243 7.88 48.64 -9.62
N ASP A 244 7.28 49.34 -8.65
CA ASP A 244 7.83 49.48 -7.32
C ASP A 244 7.74 48.16 -6.53
N VAL A 245 8.60 48.06 -5.52
CA VAL A 245 8.56 46.96 -4.54
C VAL A 245 8.24 47.53 -3.18
N ALA A 246 7.22 46.95 -2.57
CA ALA A 246 6.83 47.22 -1.20
C ALA A 246 7.30 46.08 -0.32
N VAL A 247 7.96 46.40 0.80
CA VAL A 247 8.28 45.41 1.82
C VAL A 247 7.55 45.78 3.10
N VAL A 248 6.84 44.83 3.67
CA VAL A 248 6.08 45.00 4.93
C VAL A 248 6.81 44.26 6.04
N TYR A 249 7.10 44.94 7.14
CA TYR A 249 7.70 44.29 8.31
C TYR A 249 6.81 43.17 8.86
N GLY A 250 7.43 42.08 9.27
CA GLY A 250 6.85 41.06 10.12
C GLY A 250 6.52 41.62 11.50
N ILE A 251 5.52 41.02 12.15
CA ILE A 251 4.88 41.61 13.33
C ILE A 251 5.38 41.06 14.67
N GLY A 252 6.40 40.19 14.66
CA GLY A 252 6.85 39.46 15.84
C GLY A 252 8.36 39.35 15.96
N ASP A 253 8.77 38.94 17.16
CA ASP A 253 10.14 38.66 17.57
C ASP A 253 10.37 37.14 17.57
N TYR A 254 10.58 36.59 16.38
CA TYR A 254 10.40 35.16 16.12
C TYR A 254 11.64 34.31 16.42
N THR A 255 11.44 33.08 16.91
CA THR A 255 12.39 31.99 16.67
C THR A 255 12.41 31.62 15.18
N LEU A 256 13.41 30.86 14.72
CA LEU A 256 13.49 30.47 13.30
C LEU A 256 12.25 29.67 12.87
N ALA A 257 11.84 28.68 13.66
CA ALA A 257 10.66 27.86 13.37
C ALA A 257 9.37 28.69 13.31
N GLU A 258 9.19 29.65 14.23
CA GLU A 258 8.04 30.57 14.18
C GLU A 258 8.10 31.47 12.93
N ALA A 259 9.29 31.85 12.48
CA ALA A 259 9.46 32.66 11.27
C ALA A 259 9.15 31.88 9.98
N GLU A 260 9.53 30.60 9.93
CA GLU A 260 9.21 29.67 8.84
C GLU A 260 7.71 29.39 8.76
N ASP A 261 7.00 29.23 9.89
CA ASP A 261 5.56 28.95 9.91
C ASP A 261 4.67 30.21 9.75
N ALA A 262 5.22 31.39 10.03
CA ALA A 262 4.47 32.65 9.95
C ALA A 262 3.80 32.84 8.58
N GLN A 263 2.52 33.20 8.64
CA GLN A 263 1.68 33.55 7.49
C GLN A 263 1.74 35.05 7.19
N PRO A 264 1.46 35.48 5.94
CA PRO A 264 1.45 36.89 5.59
C PRO A 264 0.50 37.70 6.50
N PRO A 265 0.81 38.98 6.79
CA PRO A 265 0.01 39.79 7.69
C PRO A 265 -1.44 39.89 7.20
N SER A 266 -2.41 39.67 8.10
CA SER A 266 -3.85 39.76 7.78
C SER A 266 -4.30 41.18 7.47
N SER A 267 -3.48 42.18 7.81
CA SER A 267 -3.67 43.57 7.45
C SER A 267 -2.41 44.09 6.79
N VAL A 268 -2.59 44.72 5.63
CA VAL A 268 -1.56 45.44 4.88
C VAL A 268 -2.10 46.82 4.50
N PRO A 269 -1.26 47.77 4.05
CA PRO A 269 -1.72 49.02 3.45
C PRO A 269 -2.73 48.77 2.31
N GLU A 270 -3.75 49.61 2.19
CA GLU A 270 -4.88 49.36 1.28
C GLU A 270 -4.48 49.24 -0.20
N HIS A 271 -3.48 50.00 -0.65
CA HIS A 271 -2.98 49.86 -2.02
C HIS A 271 -2.44 48.44 -2.29
N LEU A 272 -1.76 47.81 -1.32
CA LEU A 272 -1.30 46.43 -1.45
C LEU A 272 -2.46 45.42 -1.47
N ASN A 273 -3.61 45.70 -0.86
CA ASN A 273 -4.81 44.86 -1.03
C ASN A 273 -5.37 44.93 -2.46
N VAL A 274 -5.18 46.06 -3.16
CA VAL A 274 -5.75 46.31 -4.49
C VAL A 274 -4.80 45.89 -5.62
N GLU A 275 -3.50 46.12 -5.43
CA GLU A 275 -2.47 45.94 -6.46
C GLU A 275 -1.17 45.27 -6.02
N GLY A 276 -1.04 44.94 -4.74
CA GLY A 276 0.12 44.20 -4.22
C GLY A 276 0.08 42.74 -4.62
N ILE A 277 1.16 42.26 -5.24
CA ILE A 277 1.39 40.85 -5.51
C ILE A 277 2.40 40.34 -4.48
N LEU A 278 1.96 39.49 -3.54
CA LEU A 278 2.89 38.86 -2.60
C LEU A 278 3.82 37.92 -3.36
N VAL A 279 5.13 38.19 -3.30
CA VAL A 279 6.16 37.45 -4.01
C VAL A 279 6.82 36.40 -3.11
N GLY A 280 6.98 36.73 -1.83
CA GLY A 280 7.65 35.89 -0.85
C GLY A 280 7.94 36.60 0.46
N LYS A 281 8.70 35.92 1.32
CA LYS A 281 9.23 36.48 2.57
C LYS A 281 10.74 36.27 2.65
N ILE A 282 11.41 37.24 3.24
CA ILE A 282 12.82 37.18 3.62
C ILE A 282 12.89 37.05 5.13
N ILE A 283 13.67 36.09 5.62
CA ILE A 283 13.91 35.85 7.05
C ILE A 283 15.38 36.17 7.34
N ILE A 284 15.64 36.99 8.35
CA ILE A 284 16.99 37.37 8.75
C ILE A 284 17.12 37.37 10.27
N LYS A 285 18.23 36.81 10.76
CA LYS A 285 18.58 36.84 12.18
C LYS A 285 19.04 38.24 12.59
N LYS A 286 18.73 38.63 13.83
CA LYS A 286 19.16 39.92 14.38
C LYS A 286 20.67 40.15 14.18
N SER A 287 21.01 41.30 13.60
CA SER A 287 22.38 41.78 13.41
C SER A 287 23.26 40.88 12.54
N ASP A 288 22.64 40.11 11.65
CA ASP A 288 23.33 39.28 10.68
C ASP A 288 23.55 40.02 9.35
N VAL A 289 24.53 39.57 8.58
CA VAL A 289 24.93 40.22 7.31
C VAL A 289 24.49 39.44 6.08
N VAL A 290 23.77 38.33 6.28
CA VAL A 290 23.24 37.44 5.25
C VAL A 290 21.81 37.04 5.62
N PHE A 291 20.93 36.89 4.63
CA PHE A 291 19.59 36.36 4.86
C PHE A 291 19.66 34.91 5.35
N THR A 292 18.90 34.62 6.40
CA THR A 292 18.77 33.24 6.90
C THR A 292 18.03 32.37 5.89
N GLN A 293 16.95 32.90 5.32
CA GLN A 293 16.12 32.17 4.36
C GLN A 293 15.32 33.13 3.49
N ILE A 294 15.04 32.70 2.25
CA ILE A 294 14.11 33.37 1.34
C ILE A 294 13.07 32.33 0.90
N GLU A 295 11.80 32.62 1.13
CA GLU A 295 10.69 31.74 0.75
C GLU A 295 9.81 32.43 -0.30
N SER A 296 9.38 31.68 -1.32
CA SER A 296 8.52 32.22 -2.37
C SER A 296 7.06 31.93 -2.09
N ALA A 297 6.20 32.93 -2.27
CA ALA A 297 4.75 32.81 -2.16
C ALA A 297 4.11 31.99 -3.30
N PHE A 298 4.89 31.62 -4.31
CA PHE A 298 4.42 30.88 -5.49
C PHE A 298 4.79 29.39 -5.45
N GLN A 299 5.24 28.87 -4.30
CA GLN A 299 5.72 27.50 -4.20
C GLN A 299 4.61 26.45 -4.40
N THR A 300 4.94 25.42 -5.18
CA THR A 300 4.30 24.11 -5.14
C THR A 300 4.89 23.30 -3.99
N THR A 301 4.18 23.20 -2.87
CA THR A 301 4.64 22.40 -1.72
C THR A 301 4.45 20.90 -2.00
N PHE A 302 5.55 20.14 -2.06
CA PHE A 302 5.50 18.70 -1.77
C PHE A 302 5.83 18.54 -0.27
N GLN A 303 4.79 18.37 0.54
CA GLN A 303 4.92 18.09 1.98
C GLN A 303 5.59 16.72 2.15
N GLY A 304 6.89 16.72 2.47
CA GLY A 304 7.56 15.57 3.07
C GLY A 304 7.45 15.71 4.59
N SER A 305 6.77 14.74 5.21
CA SER A 305 6.43 14.63 6.64
C SER A 305 7.45 15.26 7.60
N LEU A 306 7.03 16.30 8.32
CA LEU A 306 7.67 16.72 9.57
C LEU A 306 7.21 15.77 10.67
N ALA A 307 7.98 14.72 10.93
CA ALA A 307 8.05 14.15 12.27
C ALA A 307 9.11 14.96 13.02
N THR A 308 8.66 16.02 13.67
CA THR A 308 9.45 16.86 14.58
C THR A 308 9.79 16.02 15.79
N ASP A 309 11.07 15.72 15.97
CA ASP A 309 11.58 15.21 17.24
C ASP A 309 11.08 16.10 18.39
N HIS A 310 10.59 15.50 19.47
CA HIS A 310 9.80 16.19 20.50
C HIS A 310 10.61 17.22 21.29
N GLY A 311 11.94 17.09 21.37
CA GLY A 311 12.83 18.02 22.08
C GLY A 311 13.05 19.39 21.44
N ASN A 312 12.48 19.67 20.27
CA ASN A 312 12.60 20.97 19.62
C ASN A 312 11.51 21.99 20.02
N LEU A 313 10.58 21.62 20.91
CA LEU A 313 9.59 22.54 21.47
C LEU A 313 10.19 23.25 22.70
N ALA A 314 10.40 24.57 22.59
CA ALA A 314 10.95 25.37 23.69
C ALA A 314 10.05 25.27 24.94
N GLY A 315 10.58 24.64 26.00
CA GLY A 315 9.89 24.42 27.27
C GLY A 315 9.52 22.98 27.57
N LEU A 316 9.83 22.04 26.66
CA LEU A 316 9.75 20.60 26.89
C LEU A 316 11.13 19.99 26.58
N ASP A 317 11.76 19.40 27.59
CA ASP A 317 12.93 18.56 27.37
C ASP A 317 12.48 17.25 26.69
N ASP A 318 13.38 16.49 26.05
CA ASP A 318 13.08 15.15 25.49
C ASP A 318 12.46 14.19 26.52
N ASP A 319 12.69 14.48 27.80
CA ASP A 319 12.08 13.81 28.95
C ASP A 319 11.02 14.72 29.57
N ASP A 320 9.78 14.55 29.15
CA ASP A 320 8.59 15.27 29.62
C ASP A 320 8.13 14.82 31.03
N HIS A 321 8.89 13.95 31.69
CA HIS A 321 8.55 13.37 32.99
C HIS A 321 9.50 13.81 34.13
N THR A 322 9.81 15.10 34.25
CA THR A 322 10.69 15.66 35.31
C THR A 322 10.23 15.40 36.75
N GLN A 323 8.99 14.91 36.96
CA GLN A 323 8.51 14.47 38.27
C GLN A 323 9.09 13.10 38.69
N TYR A 324 9.65 12.34 37.75
CA TYR A 324 10.27 11.05 37.97
C TYR A 324 11.77 11.18 37.65
N VAL A 325 12.62 10.85 38.63
CA VAL A 325 14.07 10.76 38.37
C VAL A 325 14.29 9.63 37.36
N PRO A 326 15.09 9.82 36.28
CA PRO A 326 15.41 8.76 35.36
C PRO A 326 15.96 7.58 36.15
N LYS A 327 15.36 6.41 35.93
CA LYS A 327 15.49 5.18 36.74
C LYS A 327 16.93 4.65 36.89
N THR A 328 17.89 5.31 36.28
CA THR A 328 19.32 4.98 36.29
C THR A 328 20.05 5.43 37.55
N THR A 329 19.44 6.19 38.48
CA THR A 329 20.15 6.76 39.65
C THR A 329 19.37 6.83 40.97
N GLU A 330 18.47 5.88 41.25
CA GLU A 330 17.81 5.77 42.57
C GLU A 330 17.76 4.33 43.12
N VAL A 331 17.81 4.19 44.45
CA VAL A 331 17.31 3.02 45.20
C VAL A 331 16.40 3.53 46.31
N ASN A 332 15.12 3.12 46.29
CA ASN A 332 14.09 3.41 47.30
C ASN A 332 13.83 4.91 47.62
N GLY A 333 13.91 5.79 46.62
CA GLY A 333 13.35 7.16 46.71
C GLY A 333 14.13 8.17 47.55
N ASN A 334 15.38 7.86 47.94
CA ASN A 334 16.27 8.82 48.61
C ASN A 334 17.50 9.14 47.74
N ALA A 335 17.81 10.43 47.57
CA ALA A 335 19.00 10.88 46.86
C ALA A 335 20.29 10.46 47.59
N LEU A 336 21.14 9.68 46.93
CA LEU A 336 22.45 9.29 47.45
C LEU A 336 23.42 10.47 47.37
N SER A 337 23.79 11.05 48.51
CA SER A 337 24.89 12.02 48.61
C SER A 337 26.01 11.45 49.50
N GLY A 338 27.19 11.25 48.90
CA GLY A 338 28.39 10.73 49.57
C GLY A 338 28.86 9.36 49.08
N ASN A 339 30.03 8.92 49.56
CA ASN A 339 30.61 7.63 49.21
C ASN A 339 29.92 6.50 49.98
N ILE A 340 29.33 5.55 49.27
CA ILE A 340 28.71 4.36 49.87
C ILE A 340 29.78 3.27 50.06
N ASN A 341 30.08 2.93 51.31
CA ASN A 341 30.89 1.74 51.62
C ASN A 341 29.96 0.55 51.86
N ILE A 342 29.69 -0.21 50.80
CA ILE A 342 28.92 -1.45 50.87
C ILE A 342 29.87 -2.59 51.26
N THR A 343 29.60 -3.27 52.37
CA THR A 343 30.28 -4.53 52.71
C THR A 343 29.53 -5.70 52.08
N ALA A 344 30.25 -6.77 51.70
CA ALA A 344 29.70 -7.89 50.93
C ALA A 344 28.45 -8.56 51.54
N VAL A 345 28.22 -8.42 52.85
CA VAL A 345 27.04 -8.94 53.55
C VAL A 345 25.75 -8.18 53.18
N GLN A 346 25.83 -6.90 52.78
CA GLN A 346 24.64 -6.10 52.44
C GLN A 346 24.16 -6.25 50.99
N ILE A 347 24.87 -7.00 50.15
CA ILE A 347 24.47 -7.20 48.74
C ILE A 347 23.52 -8.40 48.60
N GLU A 348 23.48 -9.29 49.59
CA GLU A 348 22.81 -10.58 49.44
C GLU A 348 21.43 -10.69 50.09
N SER A 349 20.78 -9.61 50.53
CA SER A 349 19.40 -9.69 51.06
C SER A 349 18.52 -8.55 50.58
N ASP A 350 17.29 -8.87 50.17
CA ASP A 350 16.27 -7.86 49.84
C ASP A 350 15.65 -7.21 51.10
N ASP A 351 14.82 -6.18 50.92
CA ASP A 351 14.15 -5.44 52.01
C ASP A 351 13.15 -6.31 52.82
N SER A 352 12.83 -7.52 52.35
CA SER A 352 12.03 -8.49 53.11
C SER A 352 12.88 -9.41 54.00
N GLY A 353 14.21 -9.31 53.91
CA GLY A 353 15.18 -10.12 54.66
C GLY A 353 15.53 -11.45 53.98
N GLU A 354 15.01 -11.71 52.79
CA GLU A 354 15.31 -12.92 52.01
C GLU A 354 16.63 -12.76 51.27
N THR A 355 17.47 -13.79 51.30
CA THR A 355 18.77 -13.71 50.64
C THR A 355 18.68 -14.00 49.14
N VAL A 356 19.65 -13.51 48.36
CA VAL A 356 19.83 -13.90 46.96
C VAL A 356 19.94 -15.42 46.85
N GLN A 357 20.62 -16.07 47.81
CA GLN A 357 20.67 -17.52 47.89
C GLN A 357 19.28 -18.15 48.13
N SER A 358 18.44 -17.58 48.99
CA SER A 358 17.05 -18.04 49.21
C SER A 358 16.21 -17.99 47.92
N LYS A 359 16.37 -16.93 47.12
CA LYS A 359 15.70 -16.81 45.81
C LYS A 359 16.25 -17.79 44.76
N ILE A 360 17.55 -18.08 44.81
CA ILE A 360 18.16 -19.11 43.96
C ILE A 360 17.65 -20.49 44.37
N ASP A 361 17.56 -20.79 45.67
CA ASP A 361 17.06 -22.06 46.18
C ASP A 361 15.58 -22.28 45.85
N ASP A 362 14.75 -21.22 45.87
CA ASP A 362 13.34 -21.28 45.43
C ASP A 362 13.21 -21.47 43.92
N ALA A 363 14.09 -20.86 43.11
CA ALA A 363 14.15 -21.11 41.67
C ALA A 363 14.58 -22.54 41.35
N ASP A 364 15.58 -23.08 42.07
CA ASP A 364 16.00 -24.48 41.96
C ASP A 364 14.85 -25.42 42.36
N ALA A 365 14.09 -25.09 43.41
CA ALA A 365 12.89 -25.83 43.81
C ALA A 365 11.77 -25.72 42.74
N HIS A 366 11.62 -24.58 42.09
CA HIS A 366 10.65 -24.37 41.01
C HIS A 366 11.02 -25.16 39.75
N ILE A 367 12.30 -25.23 39.41
CA ILE A 367 12.83 -26.06 38.30
C ILE A 367 12.65 -27.55 38.58
N ALA A 368 12.80 -27.98 39.84
CA ALA A 368 12.66 -29.37 40.27
C ALA A 368 11.21 -29.86 40.45
N SER A 369 10.22 -28.95 40.42
CA SER A 369 8.81 -29.30 40.63
C SER A 369 8.15 -29.88 39.39
N THR A 370 7.59 -31.10 39.50
CA THR A 370 6.83 -31.78 38.43
C THR A 370 5.44 -31.20 38.19
N SER A 371 5.03 -30.20 38.98
CA SER A 371 3.75 -29.48 38.84
C SER A 371 3.94 -28.08 38.24
N ASN A 372 5.14 -27.75 37.77
CA ASN A 372 5.45 -26.46 37.16
C ASN A 372 4.96 -26.40 35.70
N PRO A 373 4.17 -25.39 35.29
CA PRO A 373 3.67 -25.24 33.91
C PRO A 373 4.75 -24.92 32.85
N HIS A 374 6.01 -24.65 33.23
CA HIS A 374 7.08 -24.26 32.30
C HIS A 374 8.34 -25.13 32.34
N SER A 375 8.35 -26.23 33.10
CA SER A 375 9.46 -27.19 33.10
C SER A 375 9.07 -28.42 32.28
N VAL A 376 9.78 -28.68 31.18
CA VAL A 376 9.73 -29.96 30.48
C VAL A 376 10.99 -30.72 30.87
N ILE A 377 10.87 -31.65 31.82
CA ILE A 377 11.98 -32.56 32.18
C ILE A 377 12.09 -33.69 31.14
N ALA A 378 13.26 -34.31 31.00
CA ALA A 378 13.51 -35.35 29.98
C ALA A 378 12.49 -36.50 29.99
N ASP A 379 11.90 -36.80 31.15
CA ASP A 379 10.82 -37.79 31.33
C ASP A 379 9.53 -37.43 30.57
N GLN A 380 9.28 -36.13 30.34
CA GLN A 380 8.11 -35.60 29.61
C GLN A 380 8.33 -35.49 28.10
N ILE A 381 9.58 -35.60 27.62
CA ILE A 381 9.86 -35.73 26.18
C ILE A 381 9.78 -37.20 25.76
N GLY A 382 10.07 -38.11 26.69
CA GLY A 382 10.00 -39.55 26.47
C GLY A 382 8.60 -40.15 26.57
N THR A 383 7.59 -39.44 27.10
CA THR A 383 6.24 -39.98 27.22
C THR A 383 5.21 -39.08 26.56
N ASP A 384 4.34 -39.66 25.71
CA ASP A 384 3.19 -38.93 25.17
C ASP A 384 2.21 -38.57 26.31
N THR A 385 1.29 -37.64 26.07
CA THR A 385 0.18 -37.21 26.95
C THR A 385 -0.66 -38.34 27.55
N SER A 386 -0.59 -39.55 26.96
CA SER A 386 -1.20 -40.79 27.45
C SER A 386 -0.33 -41.60 28.43
N GLY A 387 0.92 -41.19 28.66
CA GLY A 387 1.91 -41.83 29.54
C GLY A 387 2.73 -42.95 28.89
N VAL A 388 2.64 -43.11 27.57
CA VAL A 388 3.35 -44.16 26.82
C VAL A 388 4.73 -43.65 26.37
N ASP A 389 5.76 -44.47 26.60
CA ASP A 389 7.13 -44.16 26.14
C ASP A 389 7.19 -44.10 24.61
N VAL A 390 7.59 -42.95 24.09
CA VAL A 390 7.73 -42.67 22.65
C VAL A 390 8.74 -43.62 22.01
N GLN A 391 9.80 -44.00 22.75
CA GLN A 391 10.77 -44.98 22.25
C GLN A 391 10.12 -46.35 22.08
N ALA A 392 9.29 -46.79 23.03
CA ALA A 392 8.58 -48.06 22.94
C ALA A 392 7.56 -48.07 21.77
N ALA A 393 6.94 -46.92 21.48
CA ALA A 393 6.05 -46.79 20.32
C ALA A 393 6.83 -46.83 19.00
N LEU A 394 8.00 -46.19 18.91
CA LEU A 394 8.88 -46.26 17.74
C LEU A 394 9.39 -47.69 17.50
N ASP A 395 9.84 -48.37 18.55
CA ASP A 395 10.32 -49.75 18.47
C ASP A 395 9.22 -50.70 17.98
N ALA A 396 7.97 -50.48 18.40
CA ALA A 396 6.81 -51.25 17.91
C ALA A 396 6.54 -51.00 16.42
N VAL A 397 6.60 -49.74 15.97
CA VAL A 397 6.43 -49.40 14.55
C VAL A 397 7.57 -49.96 13.71
N GLU A 398 8.81 -49.93 14.18
CA GLU A 398 9.96 -50.51 13.47
C GLU A 398 9.82 -52.02 13.33
N SER A 399 9.35 -52.71 14.38
CA SER A 399 9.01 -54.13 14.32
C SER A 399 7.90 -54.42 13.30
N ASP A 400 6.81 -53.66 13.33
CA ASP A 400 5.68 -53.83 12.39
C ASP A 400 6.12 -53.60 10.93
N VAL A 401 6.98 -52.62 10.67
CA VAL A 401 7.53 -52.35 9.32
C VAL A 401 8.41 -53.50 8.83
N SER A 402 9.25 -54.06 9.70
CA SER A 402 10.08 -55.22 9.36
C SER A 402 9.22 -56.43 8.96
N ASP A 403 8.13 -56.68 9.68
CA ASP A 403 7.20 -57.78 9.37
C ASP A 403 6.44 -57.55 8.05
N LEU A 404 6.08 -56.31 7.72
CA LEU A 404 5.45 -55.98 6.44
C LEU A 404 6.38 -56.14 5.23
N GLN A 405 7.70 -56.08 5.42
CA GLN A 405 8.68 -56.26 4.36
C GLN A 405 8.99 -57.73 4.07
N ALA A 406 8.71 -58.65 5.01
CA ALA A 406 8.88 -60.08 4.80
C ALA A 406 7.85 -60.63 3.80
N SER A 407 8.32 -61.33 2.77
CA SER A 407 7.46 -61.91 1.73
C SER A 407 8.10 -63.18 1.16
N ALA A 408 7.41 -63.87 0.25
CA ALA A 408 7.93 -65.07 -0.40
C ALA A 408 7.60 -65.08 -1.89
N LEU A 409 8.56 -65.55 -2.70
CA LEU A 409 8.39 -65.82 -4.13
C LEU A 409 8.30 -67.34 -4.32
N THR A 410 7.17 -67.82 -4.84
CA THR A 410 6.92 -69.25 -5.00
C THR A 410 6.81 -69.62 -6.46
N PHE A 411 7.59 -70.62 -6.89
CA PHE A 411 7.48 -71.23 -8.21
C PHE A 411 7.25 -72.73 -8.09
N ILE A 412 6.24 -73.24 -8.79
CA ILE A 412 5.89 -74.65 -8.78
C ILE A 412 6.29 -75.25 -10.12
N ILE A 413 7.08 -76.31 -10.07
CA ILE A 413 7.45 -77.12 -11.23
C ILE A 413 6.70 -78.45 -11.11
N ASP A 414 5.88 -78.76 -12.11
CA ASP A 414 5.04 -79.96 -12.14
C ASP A 414 5.27 -80.72 -13.45
N GLY A 415 5.61 -82.00 -13.34
CA GLY A 415 5.79 -82.92 -14.46
C GLY A 415 4.49 -83.51 -15.01
N GLY A 416 3.34 -83.18 -14.41
CA GLY A 416 2.03 -83.63 -14.85
C GLY A 416 1.70 -85.07 -14.46
N GLY A 417 2.18 -85.54 -13.31
CA GLY A 417 2.04 -86.93 -12.83
C GLY A 417 3.09 -87.89 -13.37
N ALA A 418 4.23 -87.35 -13.81
CA ALA A 418 5.45 -88.08 -14.16
C ALA A 418 6.66 -87.28 -13.63
N ALA A 419 7.81 -87.95 -13.51
CA ALA A 419 9.03 -87.29 -13.03
C ALA A 419 9.34 -86.03 -13.85
N ILE A 420 9.69 -84.94 -13.17
CA ILE A 420 10.08 -83.67 -13.80
C ILE A 420 11.21 -83.94 -14.79
N THR A 421 11.25 -83.24 -15.93
CA THR A 421 12.36 -83.35 -16.90
C THR A 421 13.45 -82.31 -16.61
N THR A 422 14.66 -82.46 -17.15
CA THR A 422 15.68 -81.39 -17.05
C THR A 422 15.38 -80.20 -17.96
N GLY A 423 16.08 -79.08 -17.78
CA GLY A 423 15.96 -77.85 -18.57
C GLY A 423 15.04 -76.78 -17.98
N ILE A 424 14.81 -75.71 -18.74
CA ILE A 424 14.07 -74.52 -18.33
C ILE A 424 12.61 -74.86 -18.06
N LYS A 425 12.08 -74.41 -16.90
CA LYS A 425 10.70 -74.67 -16.45
C LYS A 425 9.80 -73.47 -16.45
N GLY A 426 10.37 -72.27 -16.45
CA GLY A 426 9.62 -71.04 -16.66
C GLY A 426 10.32 -69.83 -16.07
N ASP A 427 9.69 -68.68 -16.30
CA ASP A 427 10.20 -67.36 -16.00
C ASP A 427 9.18 -66.56 -15.20
N ILE A 428 9.62 -65.82 -14.18
CA ILE A 428 8.79 -64.88 -13.44
C ILE A 428 9.47 -63.52 -13.39
N LYS A 429 8.73 -62.48 -13.75
CA LYS A 429 9.14 -61.08 -13.54
C LYS A 429 8.78 -60.65 -12.11
N ILE A 430 9.75 -60.12 -11.37
CA ILE A 430 9.53 -59.65 -10.00
C ILE A 430 9.21 -58.14 -10.01
N PRO A 431 8.02 -57.70 -9.56
CA PRO A 431 7.57 -56.32 -9.72
C PRO A 431 8.09 -55.34 -8.65
N PHE A 432 9.00 -55.75 -7.78
CA PHE A 432 9.60 -54.94 -6.71
C PHE A 432 11.05 -55.34 -6.45
N GLY A 433 11.82 -54.48 -5.78
CA GLY A 433 13.16 -54.82 -5.30
C GLY A 433 13.09 -55.66 -4.04
N CYS A 434 13.96 -56.66 -3.91
CA CYS A 434 14.03 -57.48 -2.71
C CYS A 434 15.38 -58.19 -2.58
N THR A 435 15.67 -58.64 -1.35
CA THR A 435 16.82 -59.51 -1.07
C THR A 435 16.33 -60.89 -0.65
N ILE A 436 16.87 -61.94 -1.27
CA ILE A 436 16.61 -63.34 -0.88
C ILE A 436 17.29 -63.63 0.45
N THR A 437 16.53 -64.18 1.39
CA THR A 437 16.99 -64.52 2.74
C THR A 437 16.98 -66.01 3.01
N LYS A 438 16.11 -66.78 2.33
CA LYS A 438 16.11 -68.25 2.42
C LYS A 438 15.57 -68.88 1.14
N ALA A 439 16.10 -70.05 0.77
CA ALA A 439 15.55 -70.89 -0.27
C ALA A 439 15.02 -72.20 0.33
N THR A 440 13.81 -72.61 -0.06
CA THR A 440 13.16 -73.84 0.40
C THR A 440 12.63 -74.63 -0.79
N LEU A 441 12.88 -75.94 -0.84
CA LEU A 441 12.23 -76.84 -1.79
C LEU A 441 11.35 -77.84 -1.05
N LEU A 442 10.14 -78.03 -1.57
CA LEU A 442 9.17 -79.00 -1.07
C LEU A 442 8.70 -79.88 -2.23
N ALA A 443 9.10 -81.14 -2.23
CA ALA A 443 8.74 -82.14 -3.23
C ALA A 443 7.51 -82.95 -2.79
N ASP A 444 6.81 -83.51 -3.77
CA ASP A 444 5.65 -84.37 -3.56
C ASP A 444 6.01 -85.80 -3.12
N GLN A 445 7.19 -86.28 -3.49
CA GLN A 445 7.73 -87.56 -3.06
C GLN A 445 9.24 -87.53 -2.84
N SER A 446 9.76 -88.60 -2.23
CA SER A 446 11.18 -88.69 -1.94
C SER A 446 11.94 -88.89 -3.25
N GLY A 447 12.92 -88.04 -3.49
CA GLY A 447 13.80 -88.15 -4.65
C GLY A 447 14.91 -87.13 -4.56
N SER A 448 15.52 -86.81 -5.70
CA SER A 448 16.56 -85.77 -5.77
C SER A 448 16.24 -84.80 -6.88
N ILE A 449 16.50 -83.50 -6.65
CA ILE A 449 16.38 -82.47 -7.68
C ILE A 449 17.37 -81.36 -7.40
N VAL A 450 17.98 -80.84 -8.46
CA VAL A 450 18.83 -79.63 -8.44
C VAL A 450 18.20 -78.62 -9.38
N VAL A 451 17.82 -77.46 -8.84
CA VAL A 451 17.23 -76.36 -9.61
C VAL A 451 18.17 -75.16 -9.54
N ASP A 452 18.72 -74.73 -10.66
CA ASP A 452 19.45 -73.48 -10.76
C ASP A 452 18.50 -72.32 -11.08
N ILE A 453 18.82 -71.14 -10.58
CA ILE A 453 18.05 -69.91 -10.75
C ILE A 453 18.93 -68.89 -11.43
N TRP A 454 18.50 -68.41 -12.58
CA TRP A 454 19.21 -67.40 -13.37
C TRP A 454 18.45 -66.08 -13.34
N LYS A 455 19.15 -64.96 -13.29
CA LYS A 455 18.55 -63.62 -13.18
C LYS A 455 19.14 -62.65 -14.18
N ASP A 456 18.29 -61.96 -14.91
CA ASP A 456 18.69 -60.81 -15.73
C ASP A 456 17.58 -59.74 -15.70
N THR A 457 17.91 -58.55 -16.17
CA THR A 457 16.99 -57.44 -16.34
C THR A 457 15.95 -57.76 -17.42
N TYR A 458 14.78 -57.14 -17.32
CA TYR A 458 13.74 -57.27 -18.35
C TYR A 458 14.22 -56.93 -19.77
N ALA A 459 15.14 -55.96 -19.90
CA ALA A 459 15.65 -55.50 -21.18
C ALA A 459 16.55 -56.54 -21.88
N ASN A 460 17.25 -57.37 -21.10
CA ASN A 460 18.20 -58.36 -21.60
C ASN A 460 17.61 -59.78 -21.66
N PHE A 461 16.29 -59.92 -21.53
CA PHE A 461 15.65 -61.23 -21.54
C PHE A 461 16.00 -62.02 -22.82
N ALA A 462 16.45 -63.26 -22.73
CA ALA A 462 16.26 -64.17 -21.60
C ALA A 462 17.54 -64.58 -20.83
N PRO A 463 17.48 -64.69 -19.47
CA PRO A 463 18.61 -65.16 -18.67
C PRO A 463 19.15 -66.51 -19.12
N THR A 464 20.46 -66.68 -19.02
CA THR A 464 21.21 -67.89 -19.39
C THR A 464 21.98 -68.45 -18.20
N ASN A 465 22.63 -69.61 -18.37
CA ASN A 465 23.44 -70.24 -17.31
C ASN A 465 24.60 -69.36 -16.81
N ALA A 466 25.05 -68.38 -17.59
CA ALA A 466 26.06 -67.41 -17.14
C ALA A 466 25.51 -66.44 -16.08
N ASP A 467 24.19 -66.29 -16.00
CA ASP A 467 23.47 -65.36 -15.14
C ASP A 467 22.95 -66.03 -13.86
N SER A 468 23.54 -67.18 -13.50
CA SER A 468 23.17 -67.92 -12.29
C SER A 468 23.42 -67.10 -11.03
N ILE A 469 22.40 -67.01 -10.19
CA ILE A 469 22.48 -66.35 -8.89
C ILE A 469 22.78 -67.33 -7.75
N THR A 470 22.83 -68.63 -8.02
CA THR A 470 23.02 -69.67 -6.99
C THR A 470 24.46 -70.17 -6.90
N ALA A 471 25.32 -69.71 -7.81
CA ALA A 471 26.74 -70.05 -7.89
C ALA A 471 26.98 -71.57 -7.83
N SER A 472 27.83 -72.06 -6.91
CA SER A 472 28.12 -73.48 -6.76
C SER A 472 27.16 -74.23 -5.83
N ALA A 473 26.13 -73.55 -5.30
CA ALA A 473 25.21 -74.09 -4.30
C ALA A 473 23.74 -73.93 -4.72
N PRO A 474 23.33 -74.52 -5.86
CA PRO A 474 21.94 -74.45 -6.32
C PRO A 474 20.99 -75.15 -5.33
N PRO A 475 19.74 -74.67 -5.22
CA PRO A 475 18.64 -75.33 -4.52
C PRO A 475 18.57 -76.83 -4.83
N THR A 476 18.90 -77.66 -3.83
CA THR A 476 19.08 -79.10 -4.02
C THR A 476 18.31 -79.91 -2.97
N ILE A 477 17.53 -80.90 -3.41
CA ILE A 477 17.07 -82.02 -2.60
C ILE A 477 17.90 -83.24 -2.97
N THR A 478 18.38 -84.00 -1.97
CA THR A 478 19.10 -85.27 -2.18
C THR A 478 18.45 -86.38 -1.38
N THR A 479 17.84 -87.35 -2.07
CA THR A 479 17.11 -88.51 -1.51
C THR A 479 16.21 -88.13 -0.34
N ALA A 480 15.40 -87.10 -0.53
CA ALA A 480 14.52 -86.55 0.49
C ALA A 480 13.27 -85.92 -0.16
N VAL A 481 12.38 -85.39 0.68
CA VAL A 481 11.16 -84.69 0.24
C VAL A 481 11.26 -83.17 0.36
N LYS A 482 12.30 -82.65 1.02
CA LYS A 482 12.48 -81.21 1.24
C LYS A 482 13.92 -80.83 1.51
N SER A 483 14.25 -79.56 1.28
CA SER A 483 15.49 -78.93 1.75
C SER A 483 15.26 -77.44 1.99
N GLU A 484 16.11 -76.86 2.84
CA GLU A 484 16.16 -75.41 3.06
C GLU A 484 17.61 -74.94 3.18
N ASP A 485 17.89 -73.75 2.68
CA ASP A 485 19.15 -73.03 2.87
C ASP A 485 18.87 -71.57 3.20
N GLY A 486 19.15 -71.19 4.45
CA GLY A 486 19.09 -69.79 4.92
C GLY A 486 20.44 -69.10 4.96
N THR A 487 21.52 -69.79 4.59
CA THR A 487 22.87 -69.22 4.53
C THR A 487 23.21 -68.69 3.14
N LEU A 488 22.67 -69.32 2.08
CA LEU A 488 22.77 -68.87 0.69
C LEU A 488 24.22 -68.60 0.26
N THR A 489 25.12 -69.51 0.62
CA THR A 489 26.56 -69.28 0.48
C THR A 489 26.94 -69.09 -0.99
N GLY A 490 27.51 -67.92 -1.31
CA GLY A 490 27.94 -67.57 -2.67
C GLY A 490 26.83 -67.09 -3.59
N TRP A 491 25.59 -66.99 -3.11
CA TRP A 491 24.48 -66.51 -3.92
C TRP A 491 24.54 -64.99 -4.14
N THR A 492 24.08 -64.55 -5.30
CA THR A 492 23.71 -63.15 -5.52
C THR A 492 22.25 -62.95 -5.10
N THR A 493 22.03 -62.43 -3.90
CA THR A 493 20.69 -62.43 -3.27
C THR A 493 19.85 -61.19 -3.58
N ALA A 494 20.45 -60.11 -4.07
CA ALA A 494 19.74 -58.88 -4.42
C ALA A 494 19.02 -59.01 -5.78
N ILE A 495 17.72 -58.73 -5.80
CA ILE A 495 16.87 -58.67 -6.98
C ILE A 495 16.37 -57.23 -7.12
N VAL A 496 16.60 -56.63 -8.28
CA VAL A 496 16.10 -55.28 -8.58
C VAL A 496 14.69 -55.39 -9.14
N GLN A 497 13.88 -54.34 -8.91
CA GLN A 497 12.54 -54.26 -9.46
C GLN A 497 12.56 -54.50 -10.98
N ASN A 498 11.64 -55.34 -11.44
CA ASN A 498 11.44 -55.78 -12.82
C ASN A 498 12.49 -56.79 -13.35
N ASP A 499 13.44 -57.25 -12.55
CA ASP A 499 14.28 -58.39 -12.92
C ASP A 499 13.42 -59.65 -13.19
N ILE A 500 13.92 -60.52 -14.06
CA ILE A 500 13.29 -61.79 -14.40
C ILE A 500 14.13 -62.92 -13.81
N LEU A 501 13.47 -63.81 -13.06
CA LEU A 501 14.04 -65.07 -12.61
C LEU A 501 13.62 -66.19 -13.56
N ARG A 502 14.60 -66.98 -14.00
CA ARG A 502 14.42 -68.20 -14.78
C ARG A 502 14.81 -69.40 -13.95
N TYR A 503 13.95 -70.41 -13.92
CA TYR A 503 14.19 -71.66 -13.18
C TYR A 503 14.59 -72.78 -14.14
N ASN A 504 15.79 -73.33 -13.96
CA ASN A 504 16.34 -74.42 -14.76
C ASN A 504 16.56 -75.66 -13.90
N VAL A 505 16.02 -76.82 -14.31
CA VAL A 505 16.27 -78.09 -13.61
C VAL A 505 17.52 -78.73 -14.21
N ASP A 506 18.61 -78.76 -13.44
CA ASP A 506 19.88 -79.34 -13.88
C ASP A 506 19.84 -80.87 -13.82
N SER A 507 19.23 -81.41 -12.76
CA SER A 507 19.03 -82.85 -12.59
C SER A 507 17.82 -83.13 -11.72
N VAL A 508 17.17 -84.27 -11.96
CA VAL A 508 16.04 -84.74 -11.15
C VAL A 508 15.91 -86.27 -11.23
N THR A 509 15.44 -86.87 -10.16
CA THR A 509 15.10 -88.29 -10.06
C THR A 509 13.87 -88.44 -9.17
N ASP A 510 12.90 -89.21 -9.64
CA ASP A 510 11.64 -89.58 -8.99
C ASP A 510 10.66 -88.42 -8.68
N ILE A 511 11.10 -87.20 -8.38
CA ILE A 511 10.19 -86.09 -8.03
C ILE A 511 9.32 -85.68 -9.23
N GLU A 512 8.00 -85.68 -9.06
CA GLU A 512 7.03 -85.31 -10.10
C GLU A 512 6.54 -83.87 -9.93
N ARG A 513 6.59 -83.33 -8.69
CA ARG A 513 6.32 -81.91 -8.44
C ARG A 513 7.20 -81.37 -7.33
N VAL A 514 7.83 -80.22 -7.58
CA VAL A 514 8.55 -79.46 -6.55
C VAL A 514 8.05 -78.02 -6.47
N THR A 515 7.88 -77.53 -5.26
CA THR A 515 7.64 -76.11 -4.98
C THR A 515 8.94 -75.49 -4.47
N LEU A 516 9.46 -74.51 -5.20
CA LEU A 516 10.59 -73.70 -4.80
C LEU A 516 10.08 -72.38 -4.24
N ILE A 517 10.46 -72.09 -3.00
CA ILE A 517 10.08 -70.88 -2.27
C ILE A 517 11.35 -70.12 -1.94
N LEU A 518 11.39 -68.86 -2.34
CA LEU A 518 12.41 -67.91 -1.90
C LEU A 518 11.75 -66.97 -0.89
N ASP A 519 12.13 -67.09 0.38
CA ASP A 519 11.81 -66.07 1.37
C ASP A 519 12.66 -64.84 1.08
N ILE A 520 12.01 -63.67 1.08
CA ILE A 520 12.60 -62.40 0.68
C ILE A 520 12.23 -61.30 1.66
N THR A 521 13.09 -60.29 1.75
CA THR A 521 12.76 -59.00 2.37
C THR A 521 12.67 -57.96 1.26
N ARG A 522 11.53 -57.28 1.14
CA ARG A 522 11.32 -56.20 0.18
C ARG A 522 12.12 -54.98 0.61
N THR A 523 12.81 -54.35 -0.34
CA THR A 523 13.69 -53.19 -0.09
C THR A 523 13.20 -51.95 -0.79
#